data_AF-A0A849SIR2-F1
#
_entry.id   AF-A0A849SIR2-F1
#
_cell.length_a   1.000
_cell.length_b   1.000
_cell.length_c   1.000
_cell.angle_alpha   90.00
_cell.angle_beta   90.00
_cell.angle_gamma   90.00
#
_symmetry.space_group_name_H-M   'P 1'
#
loop_
_entity.id
_entity.type
_entity.pdbx_description
1 polymer ?
#
loop_
_entity_poly.entity_id
_entity_poly.type
_entity_poly.pdbx_seq_one_letter_code
_entity_poly.pdbx_strand_id
1 'polypeptide(L)'
;TLPLSHHVHQSFEVIAQLGDYQKARVGAEGVLEVPQYLSQHKGLVFWISDFHMPIALIEQALNAMSVHQVVPVVLWDDQEYKQLPKFGFGNLIDLETGANRTIFFRAAVTAQFEEAFAARKQALANVFARFECQPLYLNGKFEADAVSHYFEQFMS
;
A
#
# COMPACT_ATOMS: atom_id res chain seq x y z
N THR A 1 15.15 -0.17 -17.49
CA THR A 1 13.93 0.49 -17.01
C THR A 1 13.05 0.76 -18.21
N LEU A 2 11.88 0.12 -18.28
CA LEU A 2 10.92 0.37 -19.36
C LEU A 2 10.36 1.79 -19.20
N PRO A 3 10.16 2.54 -20.29
CA PRO A 3 9.58 3.87 -20.24
C PRO A 3 8.12 3.80 -19.79
N LEU A 4 7.64 4.87 -19.14
CA LEU A 4 6.20 5.07 -18.91
C LEU A 4 5.46 4.96 -20.25
N SER A 5 4.52 4.02 -20.35
CA SER A 5 3.82 3.71 -21.59
C SER A 5 2.31 3.88 -21.44
N HIS A 6 1.68 4.43 -22.48
CA HIS A 6 0.24 4.54 -22.64
C HIS A 6 -0.38 3.38 -23.44
N HIS A 7 0.41 2.36 -23.81
CA HIS A 7 -0.05 1.26 -24.67
C HIS A 7 -0.33 -0.01 -23.87
N VAL A 8 -1.58 -0.48 -23.93
CA VAL A 8 -2.10 -1.65 -23.20
C VAL A 8 -1.26 -2.92 -23.42
N HIS A 9 -0.73 -3.14 -24.64
CA HIS A 9 0.16 -4.28 -24.90
C HIS A 9 1.48 -4.22 -24.12
N GLN A 10 2.07 -3.02 -23.99
CA GLN A 10 3.27 -2.83 -23.19
C GLN A 10 2.98 -2.98 -21.69
N SER A 11 1.77 -2.62 -21.23
CA SER A 11 1.33 -2.88 -19.86
C SER A 11 1.28 -4.38 -19.54
N PHE A 12 0.78 -5.23 -20.45
CA PHE A 12 0.78 -6.69 -20.24
C PHE A 12 2.18 -7.28 -20.20
N GLU A 13 3.10 -6.76 -21.01
CA GLU A 13 4.51 -7.19 -21.00
C GLU A 13 5.21 -6.79 -19.70
N VAL A 14 4.93 -5.59 -19.18
CA VAL A 14 5.39 -5.14 -17.86
C VAL A 14 4.82 -6.02 -16.74
N ILE A 15 3.53 -6.38 -16.80
CA ILE A 15 2.89 -7.28 -15.83
C ILE A 15 3.56 -8.66 -15.84
N ALA A 16 3.86 -9.20 -17.03
CA ALA A 16 4.58 -10.47 -17.15
C ALA A 16 5.99 -10.37 -16.53
N GLN A 17 6.71 -9.28 -16.79
CA GLN A 17 8.04 -9.03 -16.21
C GLN A 17 8.02 -8.82 -14.68
N LEU A 18 6.94 -8.25 -14.14
CA LEU A 18 6.71 -8.15 -12.69
C LEU A 18 6.51 -9.53 -12.05
N GLY A 19 5.94 -10.50 -12.78
CA GLY A 19 5.80 -11.88 -12.32
C GLY A 19 7.13 -12.60 -12.13
N ASP A 20 8.14 -12.26 -12.94
CA ASP A 20 9.48 -12.85 -12.90
C ASP A 20 10.49 -12.01 -12.09
N TYR A 21 10.07 -10.88 -11.51
CA TYR A 21 10.96 -9.96 -10.83
C TYR A 21 11.40 -10.49 -9.45
N GLN A 22 12.63 -10.96 -9.34
CA GLN A 22 13.23 -11.32 -8.05
C GLN A 22 13.96 -10.14 -7.40
N LYS A 23 13.54 -9.81 -6.16
CA LYS A 23 13.94 -8.69 -5.28
C LYS A 23 15.37 -8.18 -5.50
N ALA A 24 15.51 -6.97 -6.09
CA ALA A 24 16.82 -6.32 -6.24
C ALA A 24 17.23 -5.40 -5.07
N ARG A 25 16.33 -5.07 -4.12
CA ARG A 25 16.65 -4.41 -2.85
C ARG A 25 15.46 -4.55 -1.91
N VAL A 26 15.69 -4.89 -0.64
CA VAL A 26 14.66 -4.91 0.40
C VAL A 26 14.71 -3.55 1.09
N GLY A 27 13.70 -2.71 0.87
CA GLY A 27 13.59 -1.41 1.54
C GLY A 27 12.56 -0.51 0.87
N ALA A 28 11.70 0.12 1.68
CA ALA A 28 10.69 1.07 1.20
C ALA A 28 11.27 2.41 0.72
N GLU A 29 12.56 2.67 1.02
CA GLU A 29 13.25 3.95 0.75
C GLU A 29 13.30 4.33 -0.73
N GLY A 30 13.20 3.35 -1.64
CA GLY A 30 13.12 3.60 -3.07
C GLY A 30 11.92 4.46 -3.49
N VAL A 31 10.91 4.61 -2.64
CA VAL A 31 9.80 5.56 -2.90
C VAL A 31 10.27 7.00 -3.01
N LEU A 32 11.36 7.38 -2.31
CA LEU A 32 11.91 8.74 -2.35
C LEU A 32 12.56 9.07 -3.69
N GLU A 33 12.90 8.05 -4.47
CA GLU A 33 13.47 8.19 -5.81
C GLU A 33 12.37 8.37 -6.88
N VAL A 34 11.11 8.01 -6.58
CA VAL A 34 9.98 8.08 -7.55
C VAL A 34 9.80 9.46 -8.20
N PRO A 35 9.89 10.59 -7.47
CA PRO A 35 9.73 11.93 -8.08
C PRO A 35 10.67 12.20 -9.25
N GLN A 36 11.86 11.57 -9.31
CA GLN A 36 12.82 11.78 -10.39
C GLN A 36 12.36 11.15 -11.72
N TYR A 37 11.41 10.22 -11.66
CA TYR A 37 10.80 9.57 -12.82
C TYR A 37 9.46 10.19 -13.23
N LEU A 38 8.93 11.12 -12.43
CA LEU A 38 7.67 11.80 -12.71
C LEU A 38 7.91 13.05 -13.57
N SER A 39 6.85 13.46 -14.27
CA SER A 39 6.84 14.69 -15.06
C SER A 39 6.99 15.92 -14.14
N GLN A 40 7.53 17.03 -14.66
CA GLN A 40 7.54 18.31 -13.94
C GLN A 40 6.15 18.97 -13.88
N HIS A 41 5.18 18.46 -14.64
CA HIS A 41 3.81 18.97 -14.64
C HIS A 41 2.92 18.21 -13.68
N LYS A 42 1.88 18.90 -13.17
CA LYS A 42 0.84 18.27 -12.33
C LYS A 42 0.25 17.07 -13.06
N GLY A 43 0.24 15.94 -12.36
CA GLY A 43 -0.27 14.67 -12.84
C GLY A 43 -1.03 13.95 -11.73
N LEU A 44 -1.81 12.95 -12.11
CA LEU A 44 -2.47 12.05 -11.18
C LEU A 44 -1.58 10.83 -10.94
N VAL A 45 -1.21 10.58 -9.69
CA VAL A 45 -0.32 9.49 -9.29
C VAL A 45 -1.08 8.53 -8.40
N PHE A 46 -1.24 7.29 -8.84
CA PHE A 46 -1.77 6.22 -8.01
C PHE A 46 -0.63 5.53 -7.28
N TRP A 47 -0.61 5.66 -5.96
CA TRP A 47 0.40 5.02 -5.13
C TRP A 47 -0.18 3.77 -4.46
N ILE A 48 0.08 2.62 -5.08
CA ILE A 48 -0.41 1.32 -4.62
C ILE A 48 0.59 0.73 -3.61
N SER A 49 0.15 0.52 -2.38
CA SER A 49 0.96 -0.09 -1.32
C SER A 49 0.08 -0.60 -0.18
N ASP A 50 0.61 -1.53 0.60
CA ASP A 50 0.09 -1.93 1.91
C ASP A 50 0.44 -0.91 3.03
N PHE A 51 1.30 0.07 2.74
CA PHE A 51 1.73 1.16 3.63
C PHE A 51 2.23 0.68 5.00
N HIS A 52 2.94 -0.45 5.07
CA HIS A 52 3.58 -0.91 6.32
C HIS A 52 4.89 -0.17 6.66
N MET A 53 5.40 0.67 5.75
CA MET A 53 6.64 1.45 5.92
C MET A 53 6.56 2.56 7.00
N PRO A 54 7.67 3.11 7.52
CA PRO A 54 7.61 4.19 8.52
C PRO A 54 6.79 5.41 8.05
N ILE A 55 5.97 6.00 8.94
CA ILE A 55 5.14 7.16 8.62
C ILE A 55 5.97 8.33 8.07
N ALA A 56 7.14 8.59 8.68
CA ALA A 56 8.04 9.63 8.22
C ALA A 56 8.47 9.47 6.75
N LEU A 57 8.60 8.24 6.27
CA LEU A 57 8.94 7.96 4.88
C LEU A 57 7.76 8.27 3.95
N ILE A 58 6.53 7.95 4.38
CA ILE A 58 5.31 8.27 3.64
C ILE A 58 5.15 9.78 3.51
N GLU A 59 5.36 10.52 4.60
CA GLU A 59 5.30 11.98 4.58
C GLU A 59 6.36 12.59 3.67
N GLN A 60 7.59 12.07 3.67
CA GLN A 60 8.65 12.52 2.77
C GLN A 60 8.30 12.26 1.30
N ALA A 61 7.76 11.08 0.99
CA ALA A 61 7.32 10.75 -0.37
C ALA A 61 6.19 11.66 -0.85
N LEU A 62 5.16 11.89 -0.02
CA LEU A 62 4.05 12.79 -0.35
C LEU A 62 4.52 14.24 -0.54
N ASN A 63 5.44 14.71 0.31
CA ASN A 63 6.06 16.03 0.14
C ASN A 63 6.81 16.14 -1.19
N ALA A 64 7.61 15.13 -1.53
CA ALA A 64 8.39 15.12 -2.77
C ALA A 64 7.50 15.05 -4.02
N MET A 65 6.29 14.49 -3.90
CA MET A 65 5.28 14.44 -4.97
C MET A 65 4.21 15.53 -4.87
N SER A 66 4.42 16.58 -4.06
CA SER A 66 3.42 17.64 -3.78
C SER A 66 2.87 18.38 -5.01
N VAL A 67 3.59 18.37 -6.14
CA VAL A 67 3.11 18.93 -7.42
C VAL A 67 2.02 18.07 -8.06
N HIS A 68 1.98 16.79 -7.71
CA HIS A 68 1.03 15.80 -8.24
C HIS A 68 -0.18 15.64 -7.32
N GLN A 69 -1.31 15.26 -7.90
CA GLN A 69 -2.42 14.74 -7.13
C GLN A 69 -2.14 13.27 -6.85
N VAL A 70 -1.83 12.93 -5.61
CA VAL A 70 -1.54 11.56 -5.20
C VAL A 70 -2.83 10.91 -4.67
N VAL A 71 -3.16 9.74 -5.20
CA VAL A 71 -4.22 8.86 -4.72
C VAL A 71 -3.57 7.62 -4.10
N PRO A 72 -3.47 7.53 -2.75
CA PRO A 72 -2.99 6.34 -2.07
C PRO A 72 -3.98 5.20 -2.30
N VAL A 73 -3.55 4.12 -2.93
CA VAL A 73 -4.34 2.89 -3.08
C VAL A 73 -3.85 1.90 -2.03
N VAL A 74 -4.59 1.79 -0.95
CA VAL A 74 -4.22 0.98 0.21
C VAL A 74 -4.73 -0.44 0.01
N LEU A 75 -3.80 -1.38 -0.08
CA LEU A 75 -4.10 -2.82 -0.21
C LEU A 75 -4.05 -3.47 1.17
N TRP A 76 -5.20 -3.56 1.85
CA TRP A 76 -5.30 -4.24 3.13
C TRP A 76 -6.23 -5.43 3.03
N ASP A 77 -5.73 -6.60 3.44
CA ASP A 77 -6.58 -7.76 3.62
C ASP A 77 -7.12 -7.81 5.06
N ASP A 78 -8.30 -7.22 5.26
CA ASP A 78 -9.03 -7.30 6.52
C ASP A 78 -9.32 -8.76 6.96
N GLN A 79 -9.24 -9.75 6.06
CA GLN A 79 -9.51 -11.16 6.38
C GLN A 79 -8.31 -11.89 7.00
N GLU A 80 -7.08 -11.48 6.68
CA GLU A 80 -5.87 -12.11 7.23
C GLU A 80 -5.77 -11.91 8.75
N TYR A 81 -6.28 -10.78 9.25
CA TYR A 81 -6.21 -10.41 10.67
C TYR A 81 -7.46 -10.77 11.49
N LYS A 82 -8.67 -10.73 10.88
CA LYS A 82 -9.91 -11.12 11.57
C LYS A 82 -10.04 -12.62 11.80
N GLN A 83 -9.30 -13.43 11.02
CA GLN A 83 -9.22 -14.88 11.19
C GLN A 83 -8.06 -15.31 12.09
N LEU A 84 -7.35 -14.38 12.75
CA LEU A 84 -6.34 -14.75 13.73
C LEU A 84 -6.98 -15.60 14.84
N PRO A 85 -6.43 -16.80 15.15
CA PRO A 85 -6.99 -17.64 16.18
C PRO A 85 -7.01 -16.88 17.50
N LYS A 86 -8.18 -16.81 18.16
CA LYS A 86 -8.34 -16.19 19.49
C LYS A 86 -7.46 -16.88 20.56
N PHE A 87 -7.01 -18.10 20.28
CA PHE A 87 -6.10 -18.88 21.10
C PHE A 87 -5.45 -20.00 20.26
N GLY A 88 -4.13 -20.18 20.32
CA GLY A 88 -3.41 -21.31 19.72
C GLY A 88 -2.17 -20.93 18.91
N PHE A 89 -1.50 -21.93 18.34
CA PHE A 89 -0.40 -21.69 17.39
C PHE A 89 -0.98 -21.32 16.03
N GLY A 90 -0.63 -20.15 15.52
CA GLY A 90 -0.92 -19.73 14.15
C GLY A 90 0.37 -19.50 13.39
N ASN A 91 0.34 -19.85 12.11
CA ASN A 91 1.44 -19.63 11.19
C ASN A 91 1.23 -18.27 10.53
N LEU A 92 2.03 -17.27 10.91
CA LEU A 92 2.05 -15.98 10.22
C LEU A 92 3.14 -16.05 9.16
N ILE A 93 2.77 -15.83 7.90
CA ILE A 93 3.74 -15.72 6.81
C ILE A 93 4.30 -14.30 6.87
N ASP A 94 5.58 -14.18 7.20
CA ASP A 94 6.29 -12.91 7.14
C ASP A 94 6.44 -12.51 5.66
N LEU A 95 5.66 -11.52 5.20
CA LEU A 95 5.63 -11.05 3.82
C LEU A 95 7.00 -10.52 3.35
N GLU A 96 7.89 -10.11 4.26
CA GLU A 96 9.22 -9.61 3.89
C GLU A 96 10.22 -10.74 3.63
N THR A 97 10.12 -11.84 4.39
CA THR A 97 11.09 -12.95 4.32
C THR A 97 10.54 -14.24 3.71
N GLY A 98 9.21 -14.34 3.54
CA GLY A 98 8.52 -15.58 3.19
C GLY A 98 8.64 -16.67 4.27
N ALA A 99 9.18 -16.33 5.44
CA ALA A 99 9.41 -17.30 6.52
C ALA A 99 8.13 -17.52 7.32
N ASN A 100 7.79 -18.79 7.50
CA ASN A 100 6.63 -19.17 8.29
C ASN A 100 6.98 -19.08 9.77
N ARG A 101 6.47 -18.07 10.48
CA ARG A 101 6.70 -17.91 11.92
C ARG A 101 5.50 -18.43 12.69
N THR A 102 5.72 -19.46 13.50
CA THR A 102 4.71 -19.97 14.41
C THR A 102 4.61 -19.03 15.62
N ILE A 103 3.55 -18.22 15.65
CA ILE A 103 3.24 -17.32 16.76
C ILE A 103 2.21 -18.02 17.66
N PHE A 104 2.47 -18.03 18.97
CA PHE A 104 1.47 -18.45 19.94
C PHE A 104 0.51 -17.29 20.22
N PHE A 105 -0.66 -17.33 19.60
CA PHE A 105 -1.72 -16.34 19.81
C PHE A 105 -2.36 -16.58 21.17
N ARG A 106 -2.20 -15.59 22.05
CA ARG A 106 -2.92 -15.44 23.33
C ARG A 106 -3.78 -14.19 23.24
N ALA A 107 -4.89 -14.13 23.98
CA ALA A 107 -5.80 -12.98 23.95
C ALA A 107 -5.10 -11.62 24.12
N ALA A 108 -4.07 -11.55 24.98
CA ALA A 108 -3.26 -10.34 25.17
C ALA A 108 -2.42 -9.95 23.94
N VAL A 109 -1.97 -10.93 23.14
CA VAL A 109 -1.20 -10.68 21.90
C VAL A 109 -2.14 -10.28 20.78
N THR A 110 -3.28 -10.95 20.62
CA THR A 110 -4.31 -10.55 19.66
C THR A 110 -4.78 -9.11 19.90
N ALA A 111 -5.06 -8.74 21.16
CA ALA A 111 -5.43 -7.38 21.52
C ALA A 111 -4.34 -6.35 21.18
N GLN A 112 -3.05 -6.68 21.40
CA GLN A 112 -1.94 -5.81 21.01
C GLN A 112 -1.83 -5.63 19.50
N PHE A 113 -2.07 -6.69 18.72
CA PHE A 113 -2.09 -6.59 17.25
C PHE A 113 -3.26 -5.73 16.76
N GLU A 114 -4.46 -5.93 17.31
CA GLU A 114 -5.64 -5.12 16.99
C GLU A 114 -5.41 -3.63 17.33
N GLU A 115 -4.85 -3.34 18.50
CA GLU A 115 -4.53 -1.99 18.95
C GLU A 115 -3.45 -1.35 18.06
N ALA A 116 -2.37 -2.07 17.75
CA ALA A 116 -1.31 -1.59 16.88
C ALA A 116 -1.84 -1.31 15.45
N PHE A 117 -2.73 -2.16 14.94
CA PHE A 117 -3.37 -1.96 13.64
C PHE A 117 -4.31 -0.74 13.64
N ALA A 118 -5.14 -0.60 14.67
CA ALA A 118 -6.01 0.56 14.83
C ALA A 118 -5.20 1.86 14.92
N ALA A 119 -4.12 1.86 15.71
CA ALA A 119 -3.20 2.98 15.81
C ALA A 119 -2.54 3.29 14.46
N ARG A 120 -2.15 2.25 13.70
CA ARG A 120 -1.57 2.40 12.37
C ARG A 120 -2.55 3.01 11.38
N LYS A 121 -3.80 2.54 11.36
CA LYS A 121 -4.88 3.09 10.54
C LYS A 121 -5.15 4.55 10.86
N GLN A 122 -5.20 4.90 12.13
CA GLN A 122 -5.36 6.29 12.54
C GLN A 122 -4.18 7.16 12.10
N ALA A 123 -2.95 6.67 12.24
CA ALA A 123 -1.76 7.40 11.82
C ALA A 123 -1.76 7.67 10.31
N LEU A 124 -2.11 6.67 9.49
CA LEU A 124 -2.22 6.84 8.04
C LEU A 124 -3.36 7.80 7.68
N ALA A 125 -4.52 7.69 8.32
CA ALA A 125 -5.63 8.61 8.10
C ALA A 125 -5.23 10.07 8.39
N ASN A 126 -4.51 10.30 9.50
CA ASN A 126 -4.01 11.62 9.86
C ASN A 126 -3.01 12.17 8.82
N VAL A 127 -2.10 11.33 8.32
CA VAL A 127 -1.14 11.71 7.29
C VAL A 127 -1.87 12.07 6.00
N PHE A 128 -2.73 11.19 5.49
CA PHE A 128 -3.45 11.43 4.25
C PHE A 128 -4.32 12.68 4.32
N ALA A 129 -5.00 12.91 5.45
CA ALA A 129 -5.76 14.14 5.68
C ALA A 129 -4.87 15.40 5.65
N ARG A 130 -3.68 15.34 6.26
CA ARG A 130 -2.73 16.48 6.28
C ARG A 130 -2.22 16.85 4.89
N PHE A 131 -2.11 15.86 4.00
CA PHE A 131 -1.68 16.04 2.61
C PHE A 131 -2.86 16.17 1.64
N GLU A 132 -4.10 16.30 2.15
CA GLU A 132 -5.33 16.39 1.35
C GLU A 132 -5.49 15.25 0.33
N CYS A 133 -4.89 14.10 0.63
CA CYS A 133 -4.96 12.91 -0.19
C CYS A 133 -6.13 12.05 0.27
N GLN A 134 -6.99 11.63 -0.65
CA GLN A 134 -8.07 10.69 -0.34
C GLN A 134 -7.59 9.27 -0.62
N PRO A 135 -7.48 8.40 0.39
CA PRO A 135 -7.06 7.02 0.17
C PRO A 135 -8.20 6.18 -0.44
N LEU A 136 -7.86 5.38 -1.44
CA LEU A 136 -8.69 4.31 -1.97
C LEU A 136 -8.33 3.01 -1.27
N TYR A 137 -9.21 2.51 -0.40
CA TYR A 137 -9.02 1.21 0.25
C TYR A 137 -9.57 0.10 -0.63
N LEU A 138 -8.72 -0.84 -1.01
CA LEU A 138 -9.12 -2.05 -1.73
C LEU A 138 -8.99 -3.25 -0.79
N ASN A 139 -10.14 -3.87 -0.51
CA ASN A 139 -10.23 -5.02 0.40
C ASN A 139 -10.51 -6.29 -0.42
N GLY A 140 -9.59 -7.25 -0.40
CA GLY A 140 -9.77 -8.54 -1.07
C GLY A 140 -9.61 -8.46 -2.60
N LYS A 141 -10.68 -8.77 -3.36
CA LYS A 141 -10.62 -8.79 -4.83
C LYS A 141 -10.74 -7.38 -5.40
N PHE A 142 -10.00 -7.11 -6.48
CA PHE A 142 -10.14 -5.86 -7.21
C PHE A 142 -11.54 -5.76 -7.84
N GLU A 143 -12.28 -4.73 -7.46
CA GLU A 143 -13.59 -4.39 -8.01
C GLU A 143 -13.51 -3.04 -8.72
N ALA A 144 -13.74 -3.03 -10.04
CA ALA A 144 -13.66 -1.82 -10.85
C ALA A 144 -14.65 -0.73 -10.40
N ASP A 145 -15.82 -1.14 -9.91
CA ASP A 145 -16.86 -0.23 -9.43
C ASP A 145 -16.41 0.58 -8.20
N ALA A 146 -15.57 0.00 -7.33
CA ALA A 146 -15.02 0.70 -6.17
C ALA A 146 -14.11 1.87 -6.59
N VAL A 147 -13.38 1.69 -7.69
CA VAL A 147 -12.54 2.75 -8.28
C VAL A 147 -13.42 3.84 -8.89
N SER A 148 -14.42 3.46 -9.69
CA SER A 148 -15.36 4.41 -10.32
C SER A 148 -16.07 5.28 -9.27
N HIS A 149 -16.59 4.64 -8.22
CA HIS A 149 -17.30 5.33 -7.14
C HIS A 149 -16.42 6.34 -6.40
N TYR A 150 -15.15 6.00 -6.18
CA TYR A 150 -14.19 6.90 -5.58
C TYR A 150 -14.00 8.18 -6.41
N PHE A 151 -13.88 8.06 -7.74
CA PHE A 151 -13.73 9.22 -8.62
C PHE A 151 -14.99 10.10 -8.65
N GLU A 152 -16.17 9.49 -8.64
CA GLU A 152 -17.45 10.22 -8.56
C GLU A 152 -17.58 11.02 -7.27
N GLN A 153 -17.09 10.49 -6.14
CA GLN A 153 -17.25 11.12 -4.83
C GLN A 153 -16.20 12.19 -4.52
N PHE A 154 -14.95 11.98 -4.93
CA PHE A 154 -13.82 12.77 -4.44
C PHE A 154 -13.11 13.59 -5.52
N MET A 155 -13.47 13.43 -6.79
CA MET A 155 -12.83 14.14 -7.92
C MET A 155 -13.82 14.80 -8.89
N SER A 156 -15.08 15.00 -8.47
CA SER A 156 -16.07 15.82 -9.17
C SER A 156 -15.82 17.32 -9.02
#